data_AF-X1JKQ0-F1
#
_entry.id   AF-X1JKQ0-F1
#
_cell.length_a   1.000
_cell.length_b   1.000
_cell.length_c   1.000
_cell.angle_alpha   90.00
_cell.angle_beta   90.00
_cell.angle_gamma   90.00
#
_symmetry.space_group_name_H-M   'P 1'
#
loop_
_entity.id
_entity.type
_entity.pdbx_description
1 polymer ?
#
loop_
_entity_poly.entity_id
_entity_poly.type
_entity_poly.pdbx_seq_one_letter_code
_entity_poly.pdbx_strand_id
1 'polypeptide(L)' 'MEVLSELKKRYKLGLISNTGYLDFNQLKKQFKLDNVFDIILPSYETRILKPNPRVFELMIKKLKIDKNNVFMVGDSLKQ' A
#
# COMPACT_ATOMS: atom_id res chain seq x y z
N MET A 1 -1.00 0.11 -15.16
CA MET A 1 -0.32 -1.12 -14.70
C MET A 1 1.14 -1.17 -15.12
N GLU A 2 1.50 -0.71 -16.33
CA GLU A 2 2.88 -0.68 -16.86
C GLU A 2 3.95 -0.20 -15.85
N VAL A 3 3.78 0.99 -15.26
CA VAL A 3 4.74 1.54 -14.28
C VAL A 3 4.94 0.61 -13.07
N LEU A 4 3.85 0.05 -12.53
CA LEU A 4 3.93 -0.87 -11.39
C LEU A 4 4.63 -2.19 -11.77
N SER A 5 4.42 -2.68 -12.99
CA SER A 5 5.09 -3.87 -13.51
C SER A 5 6.60 -3.66 -13.62
N GLU A 6 7.06 -2.49 -14.08
CA GLU A 6 8.49 -2.17 -14.14
C GLU A 6 9.11 -2.00 -12.75
N LEU A 7 8.43 -1.30 -11.85
CA LEU A 7 8.92 -1.10 -10.49
C LEU A 7 9.03 -2.40 -9.71
N LYS A 8 8.07 -3.33 -9.87
CA LYS A 8 8.09 -4.64 -9.19
C LYS A 8 9.33 -5.48 -9.51
N LYS A 9 9.98 -5.25 -10.65
CA LYS A 9 11.23 -5.95 -11.02
C LYS A 9 12.41 -5.58 -10.11
N ARG A 10 12.37 -4.41 -9.46
CA ARG A 10 13.50 -3.84 -8.70
C ARG A 10 13.16 -3.49 -7.25
N TYR A 11 11.89 -3.28 -6.94
CA TYR A 11 11.45 -2.80 -5.63
C TYR A 11 10.32 -3.67 -5.07
N LYS A 12 10.28 -3.78 -3.74
CA LYS A 12 9.07 -4.27 -3.05
C LYS A 12 8.00 -3.19 -3.12
N LEU A 13 6.78 -3.58 -3.45
CA LEU A 13 5.65 -2.66 -3.60
C LEU A 13 4.64 -2.87 -2.47
N GLY A 14 4.36 -1.82 -1.72
CA GLY A 14 3.31 -1.78 -0.70
C GLY A 14 2.18 -0.83 -1.09
N LEU A 15 0.94 -1.19 -0.75
CA LEU A 15 -0.24 -0.32 -0.93
C LEU A 15 -0.87 0.04 0.42
N ILE A 16 -1.07 1.33 0.67
CA ILE A 16 -1.80 1.85 1.84
C ILE A 16 -2.99 2.67 1.34
N SER A 17 -4.21 2.27 1.73
CA SER A 17 -5.44 2.92 1.25
C SER A 17 -6.43 3.20 2.38
N ASN A 18 -6.94 4.43 2.44
CA ASN A 18 -8.08 4.79 3.30
C ASN A 18 -9.36 4.38 2.56
N THR A 19 -9.83 3.14 2.75
CA THR A 19 -10.95 2.56 2.01
C THR A 19 -11.86 1.73 2.90
N GLY A 20 -13.14 1.61 2.49
CA GLY A 20 -14.10 0.64 3.03
C GLY A 20 -13.95 -0.75 2.39
N TYR A 21 -14.52 -1.77 3.03
CA TYR A 21 -14.40 -3.17 2.60
C TYR A 21 -14.99 -3.42 1.20
N LEU A 22 -16.20 -2.94 0.95
CA LEU A 22 -16.94 -3.21 -0.29
C LEU A 22 -16.20 -2.63 -1.51
N ASP A 23 -15.84 -1.34 -1.44
CA ASP A 23 -15.14 -0.64 -2.51
C ASP A 23 -13.78 -1.27 -2.79
N PHE A 24 -13.04 -1.61 -1.73
CA PHE A 24 -11.69 -2.13 -1.88
C PHE A 24 -11.68 -3.54 -2.46
N ASN A 25 -12.57 -4.44 -2.02
CA ASN A 25 -12.52 -5.83 -2.45
C ASN A 25 -12.88 -6.00 -3.94
N GLN A 26 -13.80 -5.18 -4.45
CA GLN A 26 -14.13 -5.17 -5.88
C GLN A 26 -12.91 -4.73 -6.71
N LEU A 27 -12.28 -3.60 -6.36
CA LEU A 27 -11.10 -3.09 -7.05
C LEU A 27 -9.92 -4.07 -6.96
N LYS A 28 -9.70 -4.65 -5.77
CA LYS A 28 -8.66 -5.63 -5.52
C LYS A 28 -8.75 -6.81 -6.49
N LYS A 29 -9.97 -7.36 -6.69
CA LYS A 29 -10.22 -8.45 -7.63
C LYS A 29 -10.07 -8.01 -9.09
N GLN A 30 -10.68 -6.88 -9.45
CA GLN A 30 -10.66 -6.35 -10.82
C GLN A 30 -9.23 -6.13 -11.33
N PHE A 31 -8.36 -5.55 -10.49
CA PHE A 31 -6.98 -5.23 -10.85
C PHE A 31 -5.96 -6.28 -10.42
N LYS A 32 -6.41 -7.38 -9.80
CA LYS A 32 -5.55 -8.46 -9.25
C LYS A 32 -4.42 -7.90 -8.40
N LEU A 33 -4.73 -7.01 -7.46
CA LEU A 33 -3.73 -6.23 -6.73
C LEU A 33 -2.76 -7.10 -5.91
N ASP A 34 -3.15 -8.31 -5.49
CA ASP A 34 -2.26 -9.27 -4.83
C ASP A 34 -1.10 -9.73 -5.75
N ASN A 35 -1.29 -9.68 -7.07
CA ASN A 35 -0.23 -10.01 -8.02
C ASN A 35 0.74 -8.84 -8.22
N VAL A 36 0.39 -7.64 -7.73
CA VAL A 36 1.17 -6.41 -7.90
C VAL A 36 1.91 -6.07 -6.62
N PHE A 37 1.21 -5.94 -5.52
CA PHE A 37 1.74 -5.48 -4.25
C PHE A 37 2.08 -6.65 -3.34
N ASP A 38 3.26 -6.61 -2.72
CA ASP A 38 3.70 -7.61 -1.76
C ASP A 38 2.91 -7.52 -0.45
N ILE A 39 2.52 -6.29 -0.07
CA ILE A 39 1.71 -6.02 1.12
C ILE A 39 0.65 -4.97 0.77
N ILE A 40 -0.57 -5.23 1.21
CA ILE A 40 -1.72 -4.34 1.05
C ILE A 40 -2.30 -4.07 2.44
N LEU A 41 -2.45 -2.80 2.80
CA LEU A 41 -3.00 -2.35 4.08
C LEU A 41 -4.19 -1.41 3.84
N PRO A 42 -5.42 -1.95 3.75
CA PRO A 42 -6.60 -1.12 3.73
C PRO A 42 -6.97 -0.67 5.15
N SER A 43 -7.50 0.54 5.29
CA SER A 43 -7.83 1.10 6.61
C SER A 43 -8.94 0.34 7.33
N TYR A 44 -9.89 -0.27 6.62
CA TYR A 44 -10.93 -1.09 7.25
C TYR A 44 -10.35 -2.32 7.98
N GLU A 45 -9.21 -2.85 7.51
CA GLU A 45 -8.56 -4.02 8.09
C GLU A 45 -7.60 -3.61 9.21
N THR A 46 -6.76 -2.60 8.95
CA THR A 46 -5.77 -2.13 9.91
C THR A 46 -6.38 -1.31 11.05
N ARG A 47 -7.58 -0.73 10.85
CA ARG A 47 -8.23 0.26 11.71
C ARG A 47 -7.38 1.51 11.96
N ILE A 48 -6.48 1.82 11.04
CA ILE A 48 -5.59 2.98 11.08
C ILE A 48 -5.74 3.72 9.75
N LEU A 49 -6.02 5.02 9.81
CA LEU A 49 -6.09 5.89 8.64
C LEU A 49 -4.75 6.60 8.43
N LYS A 50 -4.36 6.82 7.19
CA LYS A 50 -3.46 7.93 6.86
C LYS A 50 -4.09 9.25 7.38
N PRO A 51 -3.30 10.17 7.98
CA PRO A 51 -1.83 10.25 7.91
C PRO A 51 -1.16 9.65 9.16
N ASN A 52 -1.86 8.83 9.95
CA ASN A 52 -1.30 8.28 11.18
C ASN A 52 0.01 7.51 10.89
N PRO A 53 1.14 7.90 11.50
CA PRO A 53 2.46 7.33 11.17
C PRO A 53 2.53 5.81 11.33
N ARG A 54 1.71 5.24 12.23
CA ARG A 54 1.68 3.80 12.52
C ARG A 54 1.37 2.94 11.29
N VAL A 55 0.60 3.44 10.32
CA VAL A 55 0.30 2.66 9.11
C VAL A 55 1.55 2.49 8.22
N PHE A 56 2.42 3.51 8.18
CA PHE A 56 3.69 3.46 7.45
C PHE A 56 4.70 2.57 8.18
N GLU A 57 4.80 2.70 9.51
CA GLU A 57 5.64 1.81 10.33
C GLU A 57 5.23 0.34 10.19
N LEU A 58 3.92 0.06 10.18
CA LEU A 58 3.38 -1.27 9.94
C LEU A 58 3.75 -1.81 8.57
N MET A 59 3.68 -0.98 7.53
CA MET A 59 4.10 -1.34 6.17
C MET A 59 5.59 -1.70 6.12
N ILE A 60 6.45 -0.85 6.67
CA ILE A 60 7.91 -1.06 6.74
C ILE A 60 8.23 -2.38 7.46
N LYS A 61 7.58 -2.62 8.61
CA LYS A 61 7.74 -3.86 9.38
C LYS A 61 7.30 -5.10 8.58
N LYS A 62 6.14 -5.05 7.91
CA LYS A 62 5.62 -6.17 7.11
C LYS A 62 6.48 -6.46 5.88
N LEU A 63 6.97 -5.42 5.21
CA LEU A 63 7.89 -5.56 4.07
C LEU A 63 9.31 -5.96 4.48
N LYS A 64 9.66 -5.83 5.77
CA LYS A 64 11.00 -6.09 6.31
C LYS A 64 12.06 -5.29 5.56
N ILE A 65 11.89 -3.97 5.53
CA ILE A 65 12.79 -3.02 4.85
C ILE A 65 13.30 -1.96 5.84
N ASP A 66 14.41 -1.31 5.49
CA ASP A 66 14.92 -0.14 6.22
C ASP A 66 14.07 1.09 5.89
N LYS A 67 13.65 1.85 6.91
CA LYS A 67 12.90 3.10 6.78
C LYS A 67 13.61 4.16 5.92
N ASN A 68 14.95 4.12 5.85
CA ASN A 68 15.74 5.05 5.06
C ASN A 68 15.71 4.71 3.55
N ASN A 69 15.24 3.52 3.18
CA ASN A 69 15.17 3.03 1.80
C ASN A 69 13.71 2.91 1.33
N VAL A 70 12.87 3.87 1.72
CA VAL A 70 11.43 3.88 1.40
C VAL A 70 11.05 5.20 0.77
N PHE A 71 10.24 5.13 -0.29
CA PHE A 71 9.60 6.29 -0.88
C PHE A 71 8.08 6.09 -0.91
N MET A 72 7.35 7.08 -0.43
CA MET A 72 5.88 7.08 -0.47
C MET A 72 5.42 7.93 -1.66
N VAL A 73 4.55 7.36 -2.49
CA VAL A 73 3.91 8.06 -3.61
C VAL A 73 2.42 8.20 -3.30
N GLY A 74 1.92 9.42 -3.36
CA GLY A 74 0.51 9.74 -3.16
C GLY A 74 0.20 11.15 -3.64
N ASP A 75 -1.08 11.41 -3.89
CA ASP A 75 -1.60 12.68 -4.41
C ASP A 75 -2.02 13.66 -3.31
N SER A 76 -2.07 13.21 -2.05
CA SER A 76 -2.51 14.03 -0.92
C SER A 76 -1.43 14.22 0.13
N LEU A 77 -1.15 15.49 0.41
CA LEU A 77 -0.31 15.93 1.52
C LEU A 77 -1.06 16.03 2.85
N LYS A 78 -2.40 15.89 2.84
CA LYS A 78 -3.29 16.25 3.97
C LYS A 78 -4.22 15.12 4.46
N GLN A 79 -4.20 13.95 3.82
CA GLN A 79 -5.13 12.86 4.13
C GLN A 79 -4.78 12.11 5.40
#